data_AF-A0A975SBB3-F1
#
_entry.id   AF-A0A975SBB3-F1
#
_cell.length_a   1.000
_cell.length_b   1.000
_cell.length_c   1.000
_cell.angle_alpha   90.00
_cell.angle_beta   90.00
_cell.angle_gamma   90.00
#
_symmetry.space_group_name_H-M   'P 1'
#
loop_
_entity.id
_entity.type
_entity.pdbx_description
1 polymer ?
#
loop_
_entity_poly.entity_id
_entity_poly.type
_entity_poly.pdbx_seq_one_letter_code
_entity_poly.pdbx_strand_id
1 'polypeptide(L)'
;MDNKRELHIFLGFDKIPRTTAQQKKIAVIKGRPIVRDSEKLKLTKKLYRLKLDQYKPDSPFVGALELGVVYHFERPGNVKKNQVYKITRPDTDNLIKALKDCMAESGYFLDDAQVVVTHIKKVYAVGNVGIEIFLKEI
;
A
#
# COMPACT_ATOMS: atom_id res chain seq x y z
N MET A 1 -7.36 23.90 20.07
CA MET A 1 -6.66 22.64 19.80
C MET A 1 -7.41 22.02 18.64
N ASP A 2 -6.86 22.13 17.43
CA ASP A 2 -7.53 21.62 16.23
C ASP A 2 -7.64 20.10 16.33
N ASN A 3 -8.86 19.60 16.24
CA ASN A 3 -9.15 18.17 16.28
C ASN A 3 -8.77 17.59 14.91
N LYS A 4 -7.48 17.27 14.74
CA LYS A 4 -6.93 16.76 13.48
C LYS A 4 -7.57 15.41 13.15
N ARG A 5 -7.93 15.22 11.88
CA ARG A 5 -8.60 13.99 11.43
C ARG A 5 -7.62 12.83 11.40
N GLU A 6 -8.10 11.64 11.78
CA GLU A 6 -7.35 10.38 11.67
C GLU A 6 -8.22 9.24 11.13
N LEU A 7 -7.56 8.25 10.53
CA LEU A 7 -8.16 7.03 10.00
C LEU A 7 -7.23 5.86 10.30
N HIS A 8 -7.78 4.79 10.89
CA HIS A 8 -7.07 3.53 11.12
C HIS A 8 -7.91 2.38 10.57
N ILE A 9 -7.37 1.66 9.59
CA ILE A 9 -8.08 0.58 8.89
C ILE A 9 -7.17 -0.64 8.68
N PHE A 10 -7.80 -1.81 8.54
CA PHE A 10 -7.10 -3.06 8.23
C PHE A 10 -7.69 -3.69 6.97
N LEU A 11 -6.85 -3.81 5.94
CA LEU A 11 -7.20 -4.48 4.68
C LEU A 11 -6.82 -5.97 4.77
N GLY A 12 -7.80 -6.84 5.00
CA GLY A 12 -7.58 -8.29 5.04
C GLY A 12 -7.31 -8.89 3.65
N PHE A 13 -6.28 -9.73 3.55
CA PHE A 13 -5.89 -10.45 2.33
C PHE A 13 -5.55 -11.91 2.64
N ASP A 14 -5.94 -12.84 1.77
CA ASP A 14 -5.42 -14.21 1.83
C ASP A 14 -3.89 -14.22 1.61
N LYS A 15 -3.42 -13.35 0.71
CA LYS A 15 -2.01 -13.15 0.42
C LYS A 15 -1.75 -11.72 -0.01
N ILE A 16 -0.78 -11.08 0.66
CA ILE A 16 -0.34 -9.73 0.29
C ILE A 16 0.18 -9.73 -1.15
N PRO A 17 -0.34 -8.85 -2.04
CA PRO A 17 0.19 -8.68 -3.38
C PRO A 17 1.67 -8.29 -3.35
N ARG A 18 2.54 -9.15 -3.91
CA ARG A 18 4.01 -8.98 -3.91
C ARG A 18 4.52 -8.45 -5.23
N THR A 19 3.94 -7.37 -5.73
CA THR A 19 4.23 -6.90 -7.08
C THR A 19 5.36 -5.88 -7.03
N THR A 20 6.45 -6.16 -7.72
CA THR A 20 7.59 -5.24 -7.83
C THR A 20 7.30 -4.24 -8.95
N ALA A 21 7.56 -2.96 -8.71
CA ALA A 21 7.40 -1.90 -9.72
C ALA A 21 8.37 -2.08 -10.92
N GLN A 22 9.34 -2.99 -10.80
CA GLN A 22 10.32 -3.34 -11.84
C GLN A 22 9.74 -4.06 -13.07
N GLN A 23 8.45 -4.42 -13.11
CA GLN A 23 7.83 -5.02 -14.30
C GLN A 23 7.07 -4.01 -15.16
N LYS A 24 7.57 -2.78 -15.27
CA LYS A 24 7.10 -1.85 -16.31
C LYS A 24 7.49 -2.43 -17.67
N LYS A 25 6.51 -2.84 -18.47
CA LYS A 25 6.76 -3.29 -19.85
C LYS A 25 6.85 -2.07 -20.74
N ILE A 26 7.93 -1.94 -21.51
CA ILE A 26 8.01 -0.95 -22.59
C ILE A 26 7.33 -1.56 -23.80
N ALA A 27 6.24 -0.94 -24.26
CA ALA A 27 5.59 -1.28 -25.51
C ALA A 27 5.83 -0.14 -26.50
N VAL A 28 6.22 -0.45 -27.74
CA VAL A 28 6.33 0.58 -28.79
C VAL A 28 5.00 0.63 -29.54
N ILE A 29 4.32 1.77 -29.51
CA ILE A 29 3.08 2.00 -30.26
C ILE A 29 3.29 3.21 -31.14
N LYS A 30 3.12 3.04 -32.46
CA LYS A 30 3.35 4.08 -33.47
C LYS A 30 4.74 4.75 -33.31
N GLY A 31 5.78 3.94 -33.09
CA GLY A 31 7.16 4.40 -32.94
C GLY A 31 7.52 5.06 -31.61
N ARG A 32 6.59 5.16 -30.64
CA ARG A 32 6.83 5.77 -29.32
C ARG A 32 6.87 4.72 -28.22
N PRO A 33 7.88 4.74 -27.33
CA PRO A 33 7.90 3.85 -26.15
C PRO A 33 6.83 4.31 -25.16
N ILE A 34 5.92 3.40 -24.84
CA ILE A 34 4.87 3.56 -23.83
C ILE A 34 5.17 2.59 -22.70
N VAL A 35 5.36 3.15 -21.51
CA VAL A 35 5.53 2.39 -20.28
C VAL A 35 4.17 1.91 -19.81
N ARG A 36 3.96 0.58 -19.74
CA ARG A 36 2.71 -0.02 -19.27
C ARG A 36 2.90 -0.78 -17.97
N ASP A 37 1.90 -0.69 -17.10
CA ASP A 37 1.78 -1.56 -15.94
C ASP A 37 1.68 -3.03 -16.39
N SER A 38 2.43 -3.91 -15.73
CA SER A 38 2.26 -5.36 -15.92
C SER A 38 0.86 -5.80 -15.53
N GLU A 39 0.40 -6.92 -16.07
CA GLU A 39 -0.89 -7.52 -15.70
C GLU A 39 -0.98 -7.81 -14.19
N LYS A 40 0.14 -8.22 -13.60
CA LYS A 40 0.26 -8.42 -12.15
C LYS A 40 0.08 -7.12 -11.36
N LEU A 41 0.63 -6.00 -11.85
CA LEU A 41 0.47 -4.69 -11.21
C LEU A 41 -0.97 -4.19 -11.37
N LYS A 42 -1.59 -4.39 -12.53
CA LYS A 42 -3.02 -4.07 -12.73
C LYS A 42 -3.92 -4.86 -11.80
N LEU A 43 -3.69 -6.16 -11.64
CA LEU A 43 -4.46 -7.01 -10.71
C LEU A 43 -4.25 -6.56 -9.26
N THR A 44 -3.02 -6.21 -8.90
CA THR A 44 -2.70 -5.68 -7.56
C THR A 44 -3.46 -4.40 -7.27
N LYS A 45 -3.41 -3.42 -8.19
CA LYS A 45 -4.15 -2.17 -8.06
C LYS A 45 -5.66 -2.42 -7.97
N LYS A 46 -6.21 -3.34 -8.78
CA LYS A 46 -7.62 -3.73 -8.70
C LYS A 46 -8.00 -4.29 -7.32
N LEU A 47 -7.17 -5.17 -6.75
CA LEU A 47 -7.41 -5.73 -5.41
C LEU A 47 -7.31 -4.67 -4.31
N TYR A 48 -6.33 -3.76 -4.41
CA TYR A 48 -6.20 -2.65 -3.47
C TYR A 48 -7.42 -1.74 -3.51
N ARG A 49 -7.83 -1.26 -4.68
CA ARG A 49 -9.03 -0.41 -4.82
C ARG A 49 -10.27 -1.07 -4.24
N LEU A 50 -10.54 -2.34 -4.60
CA LEU A 50 -11.69 -3.08 -4.07
C LEU A 50 -11.73 -3.14 -2.53
N LYS A 51 -10.57 -3.23 -1.89
CA LYS A 51 -10.45 -3.26 -0.42
C LYS A 51 -10.50 -1.87 0.18
N LEU A 52 -9.84 -0.89 -0.43
CA LEU A 52 -9.81 0.51 0.00
C LEU A 52 -11.18 1.18 -0.10
N ASP A 53 -11.96 0.86 -1.13
CA ASP A 53 -13.28 1.45 -1.36
C ASP A 53 -14.28 1.10 -0.23
N GLN A 54 -14.04 0.00 0.51
CA GLN A 54 -14.85 -0.39 1.68
C GLN A 54 -14.65 0.52 2.89
N TYR A 55 -13.52 1.24 2.93
CA TYR A 55 -13.12 2.12 4.03
C TYR A 55 -12.89 3.56 3.56
N LYS A 56 -13.45 3.91 2.41
CA LYS A 56 -13.24 5.22 1.79
C LYS A 56 -13.72 6.33 2.73
N PRO A 57 -12.91 7.37 2.97
CA PRO A 57 -13.34 8.52 3.76
C PRO A 57 -14.42 9.34 3.04
N ASP A 58 -15.31 10.00 3.80
CA ASP A 58 -16.39 10.84 3.24
C ASP A 58 -15.88 11.98 2.34
N SER A 59 -14.73 12.55 2.72
CA SER A 59 -13.98 13.55 1.96
C SER A 59 -12.48 13.22 1.99
N PRO A 60 -11.69 13.60 0.97
CA PRO A 60 -10.24 13.45 1.01
C PRO A 60 -9.60 14.22 2.17
N PHE A 61 -8.53 13.67 2.74
CA PHE A 61 -7.69 14.37 3.72
C PHE A 61 -6.93 15.52 3.04
N VAL A 62 -6.80 16.65 3.73
CA VAL A 62 -6.19 17.88 3.20
C VAL A 62 -5.00 18.32 4.05
N GLY A 63 -4.08 19.08 3.46
CA GLY A 63 -2.88 19.55 4.15
C GLY A 63 -1.78 18.48 4.26
N ALA A 64 -0.90 18.65 5.26
CA ALA A 64 0.22 17.75 5.52
C ALA A 64 -0.27 16.47 6.23
N LEU A 65 0.17 15.31 5.74
CA LEU A 65 -0.30 14.01 6.21
C LEU A 65 0.86 13.12 6.69
N GLU A 66 0.58 12.34 7.71
CA GLU A 66 1.41 11.21 8.13
C GLU A 66 0.71 9.90 7.75
N LEU A 67 1.46 9.01 7.09
CA LEU A 67 1.00 7.69 6.67
C LEU A 67 1.81 6.58 7.35
N GLY A 68 1.16 5.80 8.22
CA GLY A 68 1.69 4.56 8.77
C GLY A 68 1.16 3.35 7.98
N VAL A 69 2.04 2.42 7.60
CA VAL A 69 1.66 1.17 6.94
C VAL A 69 2.41 -0.02 7.52
N VAL A 70 1.67 -1.05 7.96
CA VAL A 70 2.23 -2.33 8.40
C VAL A 70 1.72 -3.44 7.50
N TYR A 71 2.64 -4.09 6.80
CA TYR A 71 2.34 -5.28 6.01
C TYR A 71 2.49 -6.53 6.87
N HIS A 72 1.38 -7.23 7.14
CA HIS A 72 1.32 -8.49 7.86
C HIS A 72 1.35 -9.64 6.85
N PHE A 73 2.54 -10.21 6.63
CA PHE A 73 2.72 -11.33 5.73
C PHE A 73 2.44 -12.67 6.42
N GLU A 74 1.86 -13.61 5.69
CA GLU A 74 1.80 -15.00 6.13
C GLU A 74 3.18 -15.50 6.60
N ARG A 75 3.20 -16.19 7.75
CA ARG A 75 4.41 -16.77 8.34
C ARG A 75 4.69 -18.13 7.69
N PRO A 76 5.80 -18.27 6.94
CA PRO A 76 6.22 -19.58 6.46
C PRO A 76 6.63 -20.48 7.64
N GLY A 77 6.38 -21.79 7.53
CA GLY A 77 6.67 -22.75 8.61
C GLY A 77 8.15 -22.83 9.01
N ASN A 78 9.08 -22.45 8.13
CA ASN A 78 10.51 -22.43 8.41
C ASN A 78 11.01 -21.16 9.11
N VAL A 79 10.15 -20.17 9.35
CA VAL A 79 10.52 -18.92 10.03
C VAL A 79 10.33 -19.09 11.54
N LYS A 80 11.40 -18.83 12.30
CA LYS A 80 11.39 -18.91 13.78
C LYS A 80 10.27 -18.05 14.38
N LYS A 81 9.60 -18.55 15.41
CA LYS A 81 8.48 -17.85 16.08
C LYS A 81 8.86 -16.44 16.58
N ASN A 82 10.08 -16.26 17.07
CA ASN A 82 10.58 -14.97 17.55
C ASN A 82 11.01 -14.00 16.43
N GLN A 83 11.09 -14.46 15.18
CA GLN A 83 11.36 -13.58 14.06
C GLN A 83 10.07 -12.85 13.66
N VAL A 84 9.93 -11.60 14.09
CA VAL A 84 8.77 -10.75 13.80
C VAL A 84 8.90 -10.08 12.43
N TYR A 85 10.07 -9.54 12.10
CA TYR A 85 10.27 -8.80 10.86
C TYR A 85 10.54 -9.70 9.65
N LYS A 86 9.87 -9.39 8.55
CA LYS A 86 10.10 -10.05 7.27
C LYS A 86 11.23 -9.36 6.51
N ILE A 87 12.38 -10.02 6.45
CA ILE A 87 13.59 -9.50 5.79
C ILE A 87 13.69 -9.86 4.30
N THR A 88 12.83 -10.76 3.79
CA THR A 88 12.84 -11.17 2.38
C THR A 88 12.11 -10.16 1.47
N ARG A 89 12.38 -10.23 0.16
CA ARG A 89 11.72 -9.43 -0.88
C ARG A 89 10.18 -9.57 -0.88
N PRO A 90 9.43 -8.58 -1.41
CA PRO A 90 9.88 -7.26 -1.91
C PRO A 90 10.29 -6.31 -0.77
N ASP A 91 11.00 -5.23 -1.08
CA ASP A 91 11.27 -4.12 -0.14
C ASP A 91 10.01 -3.28 0.14
N THR A 92 10.09 -2.37 1.12
CA THR A 92 8.98 -1.51 1.54
C THR A 92 8.58 -0.51 0.46
N ASP A 93 9.54 0.00 -0.30
CA ASP A 93 9.33 1.07 -1.28
C ASP A 93 8.53 0.55 -2.48
N ASN A 94 8.79 -0.68 -2.92
CA ASN A 94 7.99 -1.35 -3.94
C ASN A 94 6.56 -1.60 -3.46
N LEU A 95 6.37 -1.98 -2.19
CA LEU A 95 5.05 -2.28 -1.65
C LEU A 95 4.18 -1.02 -1.53
N ILE A 96 4.75 0.05 -0.97
CA ILE A 96 4.00 1.27 -0.67
C ILE A 96 3.60 2.03 -1.93
N LYS A 97 4.41 1.96 -3.00
CA LYS A 97 4.15 2.72 -4.23
C LYS A 97 2.76 2.42 -4.81
N ALA A 98 2.46 1.14 -5.03
CA ALA A 98 1.16 0.75 -5.58
C ALA A 98 0.00 1.03 -4.62
N LEU A 99 0.25 0.99 -3.31
CA LEU A 99 -0.76 1.30 -2.30
C LEU A 99 -1.09 2.81 -2.29
N LYS A 100 -0.07 3.69 -2.28
CA LYS A 100 -0.24 5.15 -2.35
C LYS A 100 -0.96 5.57 -3.63
N ASP A 101 -0.56 5.03 -4.79
CA ASP A 101 -1.27 5.25 -6.06
C ASP A 101 -2.78 4.97 -5.91
N CYS A 102 -3.13 3.81 -5.33
CA CYS A 102 -4.53 3.41 -5.16
C CYS A 102 -5.26 4.24 -4.09
N MET A 103 -4.59 4.65 -3.01
CA MET A 103 -5.19 5.52 -1.99
C MET A 103 -5.54 6.89 -2.57
N ALA A 104 -4.66 7.48 -3.40
CA ALA A 104 -4.93 8.72 -4.11
C ALA A 104 -6.12 8.57 -5.06
N GLU A 105 -6.12 7.53 -5.90
CA GLU A 105 -7.22 7.25 -6.84
C GLU A 105 -8.56 6.95 -6.14
N SER A 106 -8.54 6.31 -4.97
CA SER A 106 -9.74 6.06 -4.15
C SER A 106 -10.17 7.29 -3.33
N GLY A 107 -9.44 8.40 -3.38
CA GLY A 107 -9.81 9.67 -2.76
C GLY A 107 -9.51 9.78 -1.27
N TYR A 108 -8.48 9.07 -0.78
CA TYR A 108 -8.02 9.23 0.61
C TYR A 108 -7.34 10.57 0.84
N PHE A 109 -6.64 11.08 -0.17
CA PHE A 109 -6.00 12.40 -0.22
C PHE A 109 -5.95 12.85 -1.69
N LEU A 110 -5.71 14.14 -1.94
CA LEU A 110 -5.73 14.71 -3.29
C LEU A 110 -4.48 14.36 -4.08
N ASP A 111 -3.33 14.36 -3.40
CA ASP A 111 -2.02 14.11 -4.02
C ASP A 111 -1.09 13.37 -3.03
N ASP A 112 -0.27 12.43 -3.49
CA ASP A 112 0.67 11.71 -2.63
C ASP A 112 1.79 12.61 -2.08
N ALA A 113 2.01 13.78 -2.69
CA ALA A 113 2.85 14.87 -2.17
C ALA A 113 2.37 15.42 -0.82
N GLN A 114 1.10 15.23 -0.46
CA GLN A 114 0.60 15.59 0.87
C GLN A 114 1.17 14.71 1.98
N VAL A 115 1.63 13.49 1.65
CA VAL A 115 2.17 12.54 2.62
C VAL A 115 3.64 12.89 2.91
N VAL A 116 3.84 13.79 3.88
CA VAL A 116 5.16 14.31 4.25
C VAL A 116 5.90 13.42 5.25
N VAL A 117 5.19 12.58 6.00
CA VAL A 117 5.77 11.57 6.90
C VAL A 117 5.25 10.20 6.50
N THR A 118 6.15 9.22 6.36
CA THR A 118 5.75 7.82 6.08
C THR A 118 6.50 6.85 7.00
N HIS A 119 5.76 5.96 7.67
CA HIS A 119 6.31 4.83 8.43
C HIS A 119 5.89 3.52 7.79
N ILE A 120 6.84 2.68 7.38
CA ILE A 120 6.53 1.41 6.68
C ILE A 120 7.21 0.24 7.38
N LYS A 121 6.45 -0.81 7.69
CA LYS A 121 6.97 -2.05 8.29
C LYS A 121 6.51 -3.28 7.50
N LYS A 122 7.34 -4.32 7.50
CA LYS A 122 6.96 -5.67 7.05
C LYS A 122 7.17 -6.65 8.20
N VAL A 123 6.09 -7.24 8.65
CA VAL A 123 6.10 -8.22 9.73
C VAL A 123 5.48 -9.53 9.26
N TYR A 124 5.74 -10.61 9.99
CA TYR A 124 4.96 -11.82 9.87
C TYR A 124 3.71 -11.71 10.74
N ALA A 125 2.56 -12.03 10.16
CA ALA A 125 1.27 -12.04 10.81
C ALA A 125 1.26 -12.97 12.03
N VAL A 126 0.52 -12.55 13.06
CA VAL A 126 0.12 -13.37 14.19
C VAL A 126 -1.41 -13.46 14.12
N GLY A 127 -1.91 -14.40 13.32
CA GLY A 127 -3.34 -14.50 12.97
C GLY A 127 -3.62 -13.96 11.58
N ASN A 128 -3.92 -12.67 11.45
CA ASN A 128 -4.48 -12.11 10.21
C ASN A 128 -3.42 -11.60 9.24
N VAL A 129 -3.50 -12.06 7.99
CA VAL A 129 -2.72 -11.53 6.86
C VAL A 129 -3.43 -10.29 6.31
N GLY A 130 -2.68 -9.21 6.13
CA GLY A 130 -3.30 -7.95 5.71
C GLY A 130 -2.37 -6.75 5.71
N ILE A 131 -2.95 -5.60 5.42
CA ILE A 131 -2.27 -4.30 5.45
C ILE A 131 -3.00 -3.43 6.46
N GLU A 132 -2.29 -3.04 7.51
CA GLU A 132 -2.76 -2.04 8.45
C GLU A 132 -2.33 -0.65 7.96
N ILE A 133 -3.26 0.30 7.95
CA ILE A 133 -3.06 1.66 7.45
C ILE A 133 -3.51 2.66 8.51
N PHE A 134 -2.63 3.61 8.81
CA PHE A 134 -2.90 4.77 9.64
C PHE A 134 -2.68 6.02 8.78
N LEU A 135 -3.67 6.90 8.72
CA LEU A 135 -3.57 8.17 8.02
C LEU A 135 -4.05 9.28 8.94
N LYS A 136 -3.26 10.32 9.15
CA LYS A 136 -3.66 11.46 9.98
C LYS A 136 -3.16 12.78 9.43
N GLU A 137 -3.91 13.85 9.71
CA GLU A 137 -3.50 15.23 9.46
C GLU A 137 -2.49 15.67 10.53
N ILE A 138 -1.45 16.42 10.14
CA ILE A 138 -0.39 16.88 11.04
C ILE A 138 -0.10 18.37 10.94
#